data_AF-A0A939XSH2-F1
#
_entry.id   AF-A0A939XSH2-F1
#
_cell.length_a   1.000
_cell.length_b   1.000
_cell.length_c   1.000
_cell.angle_alpha   90.00
_cell.angle_beta   90.00
_cell.angle_gamma   90.00
#
_symmetry.space_group_name_H-M   'P 1'
#
loop_
_entity.id
_entity.type
_entity.pdbx_description
1 polymer ?
#
loop_
_entity_poly.entity_id
_entity_poly.type
_entity_poly.pdbx_seq_one_letter_code
_entity_poly.pdbx_strand_id
1 'polypeptide(L)'
;MRKIFMFALPLLALLSLVNCSKAEDEKEGPVANKKQGRLPGKFSVSANKQVYFSMGNLQYQASTSTWRFAENQFDILGEENKNISDSNEGWIDLFGFGTSGYKQKYPYMTSTNYYDYFGENISESFYDWGQFNKISNGGNKSGLWRALSSEEWNYVLEHSTNFYTSVNEVNGLLFLPDDFNVITFYSDSEVLVEEGETFSLADWYKMEAAGIVFLPCAGNRNGSGVGYVGERGFYWSSTVSGNYGADDLYFFANSVTVRSDARLNGFSVRLVSEVDETEVKK
;
A
#
# COMPACT_ATOMS: atom_id res chain seq x y z
N MET A 1 25.67 -31.84 -84.07
CA MET A 1 26.89 -31.06 -84.33
C MET A 1 26.86 -29.80 -83.46
N ARG A 2 27.93 -29.58 -82.65
CA ARG A 2 28.45 -28.28 -82.14
C ARG A 2 27.45 -27.26 -81.53
N LYS A 3 27.44 -27.05 -80.21
CA LYS A 3 28.35 -26.25 -79.34
C LYS A 3 27.71 -24.88 -78.98
N ILE A 4 27.27 -24.80 -77.72
CA ILE A 4 27.52 -23.76 -76.69
C ILE A 4 27.73 -22.31 -77.15
N PHE A 5 26.94 -21.37 -76.60
CA PHE A 5 27.46 -20.16 -75.94
C PHE A 5 26.46 -19.60 -74.89
N MET A 6 27.00 -19.41 -73.68
CA MET A 6 26.43 -18.66 -72.55
C MET A 6 26.24 -17.18 -72.89
N PHE A 7 25.22 -16.54 -72.30
CA PHE A 7 25.36 -15.20 -71.72
C PHE A 7 24.51 -15.06 -70.45
N ALA A 8 25.15 -14.52 -69.42
CA ALA A 8 24.64 -14.24 -68.09
C ALA A 8 23.98 -12.86 -67.99
N LEU A 9 23.06 -12.67 -67.03
CA LEU A 9 23.08 -11.65 -65.94
C LEU A 9 21.74 -11.71 -65.15
N PRO A 10 21.64 -11.13 -63.92
CA PRO A 10 21.35 -11.88 -62.71
C PRO A 10 19.96 -11.59 -62.11
N LEU A 11 19.46 -12.58 -61.37
CA LEU A 11 18.29 -12.43 -60.51
C LEU A 11 18.71 -11.68 -59.24
N LEU A 12 18.10 -10.52 -59.02
CA LEU A 12 18.26 -9.68 -57.84
C LEU A 12 17.79 -10.48 -56.61
N ALA A 13 18.71 -10.77 -55.69
CA ALA A 13 18.38 -11.31 -54.38
C ALA A 13 17.90 -10.16 -53.49
N LEU A 14 16.60 -10.13 -53.15
CA LEU A 14 16.11 -9.31 -52.05
C LEU A 14 16.34 -10.09 -50.75
N LEU A 15 17.40 -9.73 -50.02
CA LEU A 15 17.50 -10.03 -48.59
C LEU A 15 16.39 -9.25 -47.88
N SER A 16 15.41 -9.94 -47.29
CA SER A 16 14.71 -9.41 -46.11
C SER A 16 15.28 -10.10 -44.89
N LEU A 17 16.06 -9.33 -44.13
CA LEU A 17 16.58 -9.70 -42.82
C LEU A 17 15.45 -10.21 -41.92
N VAL A 18 15.62 -11.45 -41.44
CA VAL A 18 14.98 -11.92 -40.21
C VAL A 18 15.63 -11.14 -39.08
N ASN A 19 14.98 -10.06 -38.66
CA ASN A 19 15.35 -9.39 -37.42
C ASN A 19 14.65 -10.13 -36.28
N CYS A 20 15.39 -11.05 -35.67
CA CYS A 20 15.05 -11.64 -34.39
C CYS A 20 15.29 -10.58 -33.32
N SER A 21 14.23 -9.95 -32.83
CA SER A 21 14.24 -9.29 -31.53
C SER A 21 13.13 -9.90 -30.70
N LYS A 22 13.54 -10.72 -29.73
CA LYS A 22 12.77 -11.00 -28.52
C LYS A 22 12.33 -9.66 -27.91
N ALA A 23 11.03 -9.42 -27.90
CA ALA A 23 10.39 -8.65 -26.86
C ALA A 23 9.48 -9.65 -26.14
N GLU A 24 9.95 -10.13 -24.99
CA GLU A 24 9.08 -10.74 -24.00
C GLU A 24 8.23 -9.58 -23.46
N ASP A 25 7.02 -9.42 -24.00
CA ASP A 25 5.99 -8.58 -23.40
C ASP A 25 5.59 -9.25 -22.07
N GLU A 26 6.25 -8.86 -20.98
CA GLU A 26 5.63 -8.92 -19.67
C GLU A 26 4.37 -8.06 -19.72
N LYS A 27 3.22 -8.74 -19.76
CA LYS A 27 1.91 -8.09 -19.71
C LYS A 27 1.80 -7.32 -18.39
N GLU A 28 2.05 -6.01 -18.45
CA GLU A 28 1.54 -5.08 -17.44
C GLU A 28 0.05 -5.38 -17.25
N GLY A 29 -0.32 -5.79 -16.03
CA GLY A 29 -1.70 -6.06 -15.67
C GLY A 29 -2.60 -4.85 -15.92
N PRO A 30 -3.93 -5.01 -16.00
CA PRO A 30 -4.84 -3.90 -16.18
C PRO A 30 -4.61 -2.89 -15.04
N VAL A 31 -4.04 -1.73 -15.39
CA VAL A 31 -3.78 -0.63 -14.47
C VAL A 31 -5.13 -0.16 -13.96
N ALA A 32 -5.50 -0.64 -12.78
CA ALA A 32 -6.55 -0.02 -11.97
C ALA A 32 -6.35 1.49 -12.05
N ASN A 33 -7.41 2.26 -12.27
CA ASN A 33 -7.33 3.70 -12.42
C ASN A 33 -6.94 4.33 -11.07
N LYS A 34 -5.65 4.21 -10.69
CA LYS A 34 -4.99 4.71 -9.47
C LYS A 34 -4.88 6.24 -9.55
N LYS A 35 -6.00 6.90 -9.87
CA LYS A 35 -6.11 8.35 -9.99
C LYS A 35 -5.68 8.95 -8.67
N GLN A 36 -4.58 9.70 -8.72
CA GLN A 36 -4.03 10.41 -7.57
C GLN A 36 -3.72 9.51 -6.36
N GLY A 37 -3.42 8.21 -6.57
CA GLY A 37 -3.02 7.29 -5.51
C GLY A 37 -4.17 6.66 -4.71
N ARG A 38 -5.42 6.79 -5.17
CA ARG A 38 -6.61 6.18 -4.56
C ARG A 38 -6.91 4.81 -5.17
N LEU A 39 -7.37 3.88 -4.34
CA LEU A 39 -8.11 2.70 -4.78
C LEU A 39 -9.57 3.09 -5.07
N PRO A 40 -10.25 2.42 -6.03
CA PRO A 40 -11.61 2.79 -6.41
C PRO A 40 -12.69 2.38 -5.39
N GLY A 41 -12.34 1.50 -4.45
CA GLY A 41 -13.27 1.00 -3.42
C GLY A 41 -13.56 2.05 -2.36
N LYS A 42 -14.84 2.19 -2.01
CA LYS A 42 -15.32 3.05 -0.92
C LYS A 42 -15.55 2.22 0.33
N PHE A 43 -15.14 2.77 1.47
CA PHE A 43 -15.29 2.11 2.77
C PHE A 43 -15.93 3.07 3.75
N SER A 44 -16.97 2.63 4.43
CA SER A 44 -17.61 3.37 5.50
C SER A 44 -16.70 3.34 6.74
N VAL A 45 -16.46 4.51 7.31
CA VAL A 45 -15.66 4.68 8.54
C VAL A 45 -16.49 5.25 9.69
N SER A 46 -17.73 5.61 9.39
CA SER A 46 -18.83 5.88 10.33
C SER A 46 -20.15 5.78 9.57
N ALA A 47 -21.29 5.95 10.25
CA ALA A 47 -22.61 5.86 9.64
C ALA A 47 -22.87 6.86 8.49
N ASN A 48 -22.11 7.96 8.41
CA ASN A 48 -22.30 9.03 7.45
C ASN A 48 -21.01 9.47 6.74
N LYS A 49 -19.96 8.64 6.80
CA LYS A 49 -18.65 8.99 6.25
C LYS A 49 -18.02 7.80 5.53
N GLN A 50 -17.58 8.05 4.29
CA GLN A 50 -16.84 7.07 3.48
C GLN A 50 -15.49 7.63 3.08
N VAL A 51 -14.53 6.74 2.87
CA VAL A 51 -13.18 7.08 2.42
C VAL A 51 -12.72 6.18 1.28
N TYR A 52 -11.74 6.67 0.53
CA TYR A 52 -10.89 5.89 -0.35
C TYR A 52 -9.56 5.57 0.36
N PHE A 53 -9.14 4.30 0.33
CA PHE A 53 -7.81 3.90 0.78
C PHE A 53 -6.72 4.28 -0.24
N SER A 54 -5.50 4.53 0.26
CA SER A 54 -4.33 4.70 -0.60
C SER A 54 -3.92 3.39 -1.27
N MET A 55 -3.36 3.51 -2.48
CA MET A 55 -2.91 2.39 -3.32
C MET A 55 -1.80 1.53 -2.71
N GLY A 56 -1.13 2.01 -1.66
CA GLY A 56 -0.02 1.33 -1.01
C GLY A 56 0.21 1.90 0.40
N ASN A 57 1.04 1.20 1.18
CA ASN A 57 1.55 1.73 2.45
C ASN A 57 2.36 2.99 2.18
N LEU A 58 2.34 3.93 3.12
CA LEU A 58 3.15 5.14 3.04
C LEU A 58 4.63 4.77 3.13
N GLN A 59 5.44 5.38 2.27
CA GLN A 59 6.89 5.23 2.23
C GLN A 59 7.57 6.60 2.23
N TYR A 60 8.72 6.69 2.89
CA TYR A 60 9.55 7.89 2.96
C TYR A 60 10.99 7.61 2.58
N GLN A 61 11.61 8.50 1.81
CA GLN A 61 13.04 8.45 1.50
C GLN A 61 13.73 9.67 2.13
N ALA A 62 14.67 9.42 3.05
CA ALA A 62 15.29 10.48 3.85
C ALA A 62 16.22 11.38 3.02
N SER A 63 17.03 10.79 2.16
CA SER A 63 18.01 11.50 1.31
C SER A 63 17.39 12.57 0.40
N THR A 64 16.14 12.37 -0.03
CA THR A 64 15.41 13.30 -0.90
C THR A 64 14.25 13.98 -0.18
N SER A 65 13.96 13.63 1.08
CA SER A 65 12.78 14.06 1.82
C SER A 65 11.46 13.83 1.06
N THR A 66 11.35 12.68 0.38
CA THR A 66 10.22 12.38 -0.50
C THR A 66 9.27 11.38 0.15
N TRP A 67 7.97 11.61 -0.02
CA TRP A 67 6.90 10.68 0.35
C TRP A 67 6.23 10.08 -0.88
N ARG A 68 5.89 8.79 -0.80
CA ARG A 68 5.07 8.08 -1.80
C ARG A 68 4.22 7.02 -1.12
N PHE A 69 3.21 6.52 -1.81
CA PHE A 69 2.64 5.21 -1.53
C PHE A 69 3.48 4.13 -2.22
N ALA A 70 3.57 2.96 -1.62
CA ALA A 70 4.12 1.78 -2.27
C ALA A 70 3.37 1.48 -3.59
N GLU A 71 4.05 0.86 -4.55
CA GLU A 71 3.56 0.69 -5.91
C GLU A 71 2.47 -0.39 -5.98
N ASN A 72 2.66 -1.46 -5.21
CA ASN A 72 1.70 -2.52 -4.96
C ASN A 72 1.27 -2.53 -3.49
N GLN A 73 0.05 -2.99 -3.23
CA GLN A 73 -0.45 -3.09 -1.86
C GLN A 73 0.32 -4.07 -0.99
N PHE A 74 0.94 -5.11 -1.58
CA PHE A 74 1.73 -6.13 -0.90
C PHE A 74 3.22 -5.78 -0.73
N ASP A 75 3.67 -4.64 -1.24
CA ASP A 75 5.07 -4.22 -1.08
C ASP A 75 5.37 -3.89 0.39
N ILE A 76 6.36 -4.57 0.96
CA ILE A 76 6.89 -4.33 2.30
C ILE A 76 8.41 -4.21 2.25
N LEU A 77 8.98 -3.33 3.07
CA LEU A 77 10.44 -3.17 3.16
C LEU A 77 11.08 -4.09 4.21
N GLY A 78 10.33 -4.43 5.25
CA GLY A 78 10.78 -5.35 6.31
C GLY A 78 12.13 -4.93 6.90
N GLU A 79 13.15 -5.76 6.67
CA GLU A 79 14.49 -5.60 7.23
C GLU A 79 15.24 -4.34 6.78
N GLU A 80 14.85 -3.72 5.66
CA GLU A 80 15.40 -2.43 5.22
C GLU A 80 15.08 -1.28 6.19
N ASN A 81 14.11 -1.47 7.10
CA ASN A 81 13.87 -0.52 8.19
C ASN A 81 14.89 -0.63 9.34
N LYS A 82 15.84 -1.58 9.29
CA LYS A 82 16.96 -1.63 10.22
C LYS A 82 17.92 -0.48 9.95
N ASN A 83 18.38 0.18 11.01
CA ASN A 83 19.42 1.23 10.93
C ASN A 83 19.10 2.44 10.03
N ILE A 84 17.83 2.79 9.88
CA ILE A 84 17.40 4.02 9.18
C ILE A 84 18.03 5.28 9.79
N SER A 85 18.30 6.26 8.94
CA SER A 85 18.98 7.52 9.31
C SER A 85 18.52 8.67 8.41
N ASP A 86 19.00 9.88 8.69
CA ASP A 86 18.76 11.10 7.90
C ASP A 86 19.39 11.06 6.49
N SER A 87 20.45 10.28 6.32
CA SER A 87 21.10 10.03 5.03
C SER A 87 20.60 8.77 4.30
N ASN A 88 19.52 8.12 4.78
CA ASN A 88 19.03 6.88 4.18
C ASN A 88 18.61 7.10 2.72
N GLU A 89 19.27 6.38 1.81
CA GLU A 89 18.93 6.39 0.38
C GLU A 89 17.78 5.43 0.05
N GLY A 90 17.53 4.44 0.91
CA GLY A 90 16.38 3.54 0.80
C GLY A 90 15.06 4.19 1.22
N TRP A 91 13.98 3.46 0.97
CA TRP A 91 12.67 3.79 1.50
C TRP A 91 12.54 3.33 2.96
N ILE A 92 11.57 3.90 3.68
CA ILE A 92 11.19 3.59 5.06
C ILE A 92 9.66 3.47 5.07
N ASP A 93 9.11 2.42 5.67
CA ASP A 93 7.66 2.19 5.77
C ASP A 93 7.20 1.83 7.20
N LEU A 94 8.13 1.81 8.18
CA LEU A 94 7.84 1.61 9.60
C LEU A 94 8.19 2.86 10.43
N PHE A 95 7.17 3.67 10.71
CA PHE A 95 7.29 4.99 11.33
C PHE A 95 6.93 4.96 12.81
N GLY A 96 7.67 5.73 13.62
CA GLY A 96 7.22 6.01 14.98
C GLY A 96 5.99 6.91 14.97
N PHE A 97 5.20 6.88 16.04
CA PHE A 97 3.93 7.60 16.05
C PHE A 97 4.11 9.12 15.90
N GLY A 98 3.36 9.72 14.98
CA GLY A 98 3.36 11.16 14.71
C GLY A 98 4.67 11.71 14.13
N THR A 99 5.49 10.86 13.50
CA THR A 99 6.74 11.29 12.86
C THR A 99 6.54 11.74 11.41
N SER A 100 5.71 12.75 11.19
CA SER A 100 5.44 13.32 9.87
C SER A 100 6.59 14.17 9.30
N GLY A 101 7.61 14.48 10.10
CA GLY A 101 8.64 15.48 9.84
C GLY A 101 8.34 16.86 10.47
N TYR A 102 7.09 17.11 10.87
CA TYR A 102 6.72 18.37 11.51
C TYR A 102 7.40 18.55 12.88
N LYS A 103 7.93 19.75 13.14
CA LYS A 103 8.64 20.12 14.39
C LYS A 103 9.69 19.07 14.81
N GLN A 104 10.52 18.65 13.86
CA GLN A 104 11.63 17.70 14.08
C GLN A 104 11.20 16.29 14.53
N LYS A 105 9.92 15.92 14.35
CA LYS A 105 9.48 14.53 14.50
C LYS A 105 9.77 13.76 13.20
N TYR A 106 11.03 13.45 12.95
CA TYR A 106 11.49 12.89 11.68
C TYR A 106 11.05 11.43 11.47
N PRO A 107 10.70 11.02 10.24
CA PRO A 107 10.26 9.64 9.95
C PRO A 107 11.31 8.57 10.26
N TYR A 108 12.59 8.93 10.19
CA TYR A 108 13.73 8.05 10.49
C TYR A 108 14.10 8.00 11.98
N MET A 109 13.27 8.53 12.89
CA MET A 109 13.55 8.46 14.33
C MET A 109 13.53 7.01 14.84
N THR A 110 14.65 6.61 15.44
CA THR A 110 14.87 5.28 16.04
C THR A 110 15.00 5.33 17.56
N SER A 111 14.52 6.39 18.21
CA SER A 111 14.55 6.48 19.67
C SER A 111 13.75 5.34 20.31
N THR A 112 14.27 4.80 21.41
CA THR A 112 13.55 3.83 22.26
C THR A 112 12.87 4.50 23.45
N ASN A 113 12.79 5.85 23.46
CA ASN A 113 12.10 6.63 24.46
C ASN A 113 10.80 7.21 23.88
N TYR A 114 9.65 6.80 24.43
CA TYR A 114 8.32 7.22 23.96
C TYR A 114 8.08 8.74 24.07
N TYR A 115 8.78 9.46 24.96
CA TYR A 115 8.67 10.92 25.06
C TYR A 115 9.22 11.65 23.84
N ASP A 116 10.06 10.99 23.05
CA ASP A 116 10.62 11.54 21.81
C ASP A 116 9.59 11.53 20.68
N TYR A 117 8.44 10.91 20.86
CA TYR A 117 7.35 10.82 19.88
C TYR A 117 6.18 11.74 20.27
N PHE A 118 5.33 12.10 19.30
CA PHE A 118 4.22 13.02 19.55
C PHE A 118 3.16 12.39 20.45
N GLY A 119 2.60 13.14 21.40
CA GLY A 119 1.83 12.60 22.54
C GLY A 119 0.35 12.96 22.57
N GLU A 120 -0.21 13.44 21.48
CA GLU A 120 -1.63 13.77 21.35
C GLU A 120 -2.20 13.15 20.08
N ASN A 121 -3.53 13.13 19.95
CA ASN A 121 -4.19 12.70 18.72
C ASN A 121 -3.64 13.49 17.53
N ILE A 122 -3.26 12.77 16.46
CA ILE A 122 -2.67 13.40 15.28
C ILE A 122 -3.70 13.78 14.23
N SER A 123 -4.94 13.28 14.35
CA SER A 123 -6.03 13.58 13.42
C SER A 123 -6.14 15.09 13.16
N GLU A 124 -6.21 15.47 11.89
CA GLU A 124 -6.32 16.86 11.42
C GLU A 124 -5.16 17.79 11.85
N SER A 125 -4.07 17.25 12.39
CA SER A 125 -2.87 18.00 12.78
C SER A 125 -1.72 17.79 11.79
N PHE A 126 -0.71 18.67 11.83
CA PHE A 126 0.51 18.48 11.04
C PHE A 126 1.40 17.32 11.52
N TYR A 127 1.07 16.64 12.63
CA TYR A 127 1.73 15.40 13.03
C TYR A 127 1.16 14.18 12.30
N ASP A 128 -0.01 14.30 11.67
CA ASP A 128 -0.49 13.31 10.70
C ASP A 128 0.34 13.41 9.43
N TRP A 129 0.85 12.25 8.99
CA TRP A 129 1.68 12.12 7.81
C TRP A 129 1.03 12.69 6.56
N GLY A 130 -0.27 12.47 6.36
CA GLY A 130 -1.01 12.92 5.18
C GLY A 130 -1.42 14.40 5.19
N GLN A 131 -1.50 15.00 6.39
CA GLN A 131 -1.88 16.40 6.54
C GLN A 131 -0.74 17.36 6.23
N PHE A 132 0.48 17.04 6.69
CA PHE A 132 1.64 17.88 6.49
C PHE A 132 2.30 17.68 5.11
N ASN A 133 2.39 16.44 4.65
CA ASN A 133 3.27 16.08 3.53
C ASN A 133 2.55 16.02 2.19
N LYS A 134 3.29 16.35 1.12
CA LYS A 134 2.89 16.08 -0.26
C LYS A 134 3.34 14.67 -0.63
N ILE A 135 2.40 13.82 -1.03
CA ILE A 135 2.69 12.44 -1.43
C ILE A 135 2.78 12.41 -2.96
N SER A 136 3.96 12.11 -3.49
CA SER A 136 4.32 12.26 -4.91
C SER A 136 3.36 11.56 -5.88
N ASN A 137 3.04 10.29 -5.63
CA ASN A 137 2.04 9.50 -6.36
C ASN A 137 0.63 9.54 -5.71
N GLY A 138 0.44 10.36 -4.68
CA GLY A 138 -0.81 10.60 -3.95
C GLY A 138 -1.46 11.94 -4.28
N GLY A 139 -1.30 12.45 -5.50
CA GLY A 139 -1.81 13.77 -5.91
C GLY A 139 -0.92 14.96 -5.55
N ASN A 140 0.22 14.73 -4.88
CA ASN A 140 1.30 15.70 -4.64
C ASN A 140 0.85 17.02 -3.99
N LYS A 141 -0.13 16.95 -3.07
CA LYS A 141 -0.64 18.09 -2.30
C LYS A 141 -0.85 17.68 -0.84
N SER A 142 -0.43 18.56 0.08
CA SER A 142 -0.63 18.40 1.52
C SER A 142 -2.11 18.47 1.90
N GLY A 143 -2.52 17.76 2.94
CA GLY A 143 -3.90 17.78 3.44
C GLY A 143 -4.89 16.97 2.60
N LEU A 144 -4.41 16.21 1.62
CA LEU A 144 -5.27 15.29 0.84
C LEU A 144 -5.53 13.96 1.55
N TRP A 145 -4.68 13.61 2.50
CA TRP A 145 -4.65 12.30 3.13
C TRP A 145 -4.64 12.43 4.65
N ARG A 146 -5.08 11.39 5.34
CA ARG A 146 -4.97 11.27 6.80
C ARG A 146 -4.94 9.81 7.22
N ALA A 147 -4.48 9.55 8.44
CA ALA A 147 -4.67 8.25 9.08
C ALA A 147 -6.10 8.12 9.62
N LEU A 148 -6.62 6.89 9.63
CA LEU A 148 -7.87 6.59 10.33
C LEU A 148 -7.68 6.69 11.83
N SER A 149 -8.69 7.16 12.54
CA SER A 149 -8.75 7.04 14.01
C SER A 149 -9.01 5.60 14.46
N SER A 150 -8.79 5.31 15.74
CA SER A 150 -9.14 4.00 16.31
C SER A 150 -10.64 3.70 16.23
N GLU A 151 -11.51 4.71 16.36
CA GLU A 151 -12.95 4.56 16.17
C GLU A 151 -13.29 4.20 14.72
N GLU A 152 -12.68 4.88 13.75
CA GLU A 152 -12.88 4.58 12.33
C GLU A 152 -12.36 3.18 11.94
N TRP A 153 -11.23 2.74 12.51
CA TRP A 153 -10.75 1.37 12.31
C TRP A 153 -11.74 0.34 12.87
N ASN A 154 -12.23 0.52 14.10
CA ASN A 154 -13.24 -0.38 14.67
C ASN A 154 -14.50 -0.42 13.79
N TYR A 155 -14.94 0.73 13.27
CA TYR A 155 -16.09 0.78 12.38
C TYR A 155 -15.86 -0.06 11.11
N VAL A 156 -14.70 0.07 10.46
CA VAL A 156 -14.34 -0.75 9.28
C VAL A 156 -14.32 -2.24 9.62
N LEU A 157 -13.75 -2.64 10.77
CA LEU A 157 -13.71 -4.04 11.19
C LEU A 157 -15.11 -4.63 11.40
N GLU A 158 -16.04 -3.83 11.93
CA GLU A 158 -17.42 -4.26 12.23
C GLU A 158 -18.32 -4.30 10.98
N HIS A 159 -18.04 -3.47 9.97
CA HIS A 159 -18.96 -3.25 8.85
C HIS A 159 -18.42 -3.71 7.49
N SER A 160 -17.12 -3.98 7.38
CA SER A 160 -16.51 -4.52 6.16
C SER A 160 -16.16 -6.00 6.34
N THR A 161 -16.46 -6.81 5.33
CA THR A 161 -15.94 -8.18 5.25
C THR A 161 -14.43 -8.12 5.19
N ASN A 162 -13.78 -8.83 6.12
CA ASN A 162 -12.34 -8.90 6.24
C ASN A 162 -11.88 -10.32 6.59
N PHE A 163 -10.71 -10.72 6.10
CA PHE A 163 -10.11 -12.01 6.40
C PHE A 163 -8.61 -11.99 6.11
N TYR A 164 -7.88 -12.90 6.77
CA TYR A 164 -6.45 -13.07 6.61
C TYR A 164 -6.14 -13.96 5.40
N THR A 165 -5.19 -13.55 4.58
CA THR A 165 -4.84 -14.23 3.32
C THR A 165 -3.41 -13.88 2.91
N SER A 166 -2.93 -14.47 1.80
CA SER A 166 -1.65 -14.17 1.20
C SER A 166 -1.84 -13.67 -0.23
N VAL A 167 -1.18 -12.57 -0.57
CA VAL A 167 -1.10 -12.04 -1.94
C VAL A 167 0.36 -12.06 -2.34
N ASN A 168 0.69 -12.76 -3.43
CA ASN A 168 2.08 -12.88 -3.90
C ASN A 168 3.05 -13.33 -2.78
N GLU A 169 2.66 -14.38 -2.03
CA GLU A 169 3.40 -14.93 -0.89
C GLU A 169 3.56 -13.98 0.33
N VAL A 170 2.99 -12.77 0.26
CA VAL A 170 2.96 -11.84 1.39
C VAL A 170 1.66 -12.04 2.14
N ASN A 171 1.75 -12.36 3.42
CA ASN A 171 0.58 -12.44 4.29
C ASN A 171 0.01 -11.05 4.61
N GLY A 172 -1.29 -10.97 4.82
CA GLY A 172 -1.94 -9.72 5.20
C GLY A 172 -3.42 -9.84 5.49
N LEU A 173 -4.02 -8.69 5.77
CA LEU A 173 -5.45 -8.54 6.00
C LEU A 173 -6.11 -7.90 4.76
N LEU A 174 -7.15 -8.55 4.26
CA LEU A 174 -7.92 -8.08 3.10
C LEU A 174 -9.25 -7.49 3.56
N PHE A 175 -9.67 -6.38 2.94
CA PHE A 175 -10.98 -5.75 3.15
C PHE A 175 -11.76 -5.60 1.85
N LEU A 176 -13.05 -5.92 1.90
CA LEU A 176 -13.99 -5.69 0.79
C LEU A 176 -14.68 -4.32 0.91
N PRO A 177 -14.76 -3.53 -0.18
CA PRO A 177 -15.51 -2.27 -0.20
C PRO A 177 -17.00 -2.42 0.12
N ASP A 178 -17.65 -1.35 0.55
CA ASP A 178 -19.07 -1.33 0.94
C ASP A 178 -19.99 -1.85 -0.19
N ASP A 179 -19.71 -1.43 -1.42
CA ASP A 179 -20.51 -1.77 -2.61
C ASP A 179 -20.02 -3.05 -3.31
N PHE A 180 -19.15 -3.84 -2.68
CA PHE A 180 -18.54 -5.00 -3.32
C PHE A 180 -19.56 -6.13 -3.50
N ASN A 181 -19.99 -6.34 -4.74
CA ASN A 181 -20.90 -7.40 -5.10
C ASN A 181 -20.14 -8.68 -5.49
N VAL A 182 -19.99 -9.55 -4.48
CA VAL A 182 -19.39 -10.88 -4.54
C VAL A 182 -19.96 -11.72 -5.70
N ILE A 183 -21.28 -11.66 -5.94
CA ILE A 183 -21.93 -12.49 -6.97
C ILE A 183 -21.50 -12.07 -8.37
N THR A 184 -21.46 -10.76 -8.65
CA THR A 184 -21.04 -10.26 -9.97
C THR A 184 -19.54 -10.43 -10.23
N PHE A 185 -18.71 -10.35 -9.18
CA PHE A 185 -17.28 -10.54 -9.33
C PHE A 185 -16.94 -11.98 -9.74
N TYR A 186 -17.65 -12.97 -9.21
CA TYR A 186 -17.43 -14.40 -9.51
C TYR A 186 -18.29 -14.98 -10.63
N SER A 187 -19.34 -14.28 -11.09
CA SER A 187 -20.06 -14.71 -12.30
C SER A 187 -19.24 -14.52 -13.58
N ASP A 188 -18.30 -13.56 -13.58
CA ASP A 188 -17.37 -13.29 -14.68
C ASP A 188 -15.93 -13.76 -14.39
N SER A 189 -15.64 -14.25 -13.18
CA SER A 189 -14.32 -14.79 -12.81
C SER A 189 -14.44 -16.12 -12.09
N GLU A 190 -13.66 -17.13 -12.50
CA GLU A 190 -13.58 -18.44 -11.81
C GLU A 190 -12.89 -18.36 -10.42
N VAL A 191 -12.63 -17.16 -9.92
CA VAL A 191 -12.00 -16.97 -8.61
C VAL A 191 -13.06 -17.28 -7.55
N LEU A 192 -12.75 -18.06 -6.52
CA LEU A 192 -13.50 -18.02 -5.28
C LEU A 192 -12.57 -17.34 -4.29
N VAL A 193 -13.07 -16.43 -3.47
CA VAL A 193 -12.30 -15.93 -2.33
C VAL A 193 -12.67 -16.82 -1.17
N GLU A 194 -11.85 -17.84 -0.92
CA GLU A 194 -11.91 -18.60 0.31
C GLU A 194 -10.81 -18.12 1.28
N GLU A 195 -11.12 -18.15 2.58
CA GLU A 195 -10.16 -17.80 3.63
C GLU A 195 -8.94 -18.74 3.55
N GLY A 196 -7.73 -18.17 3.58
CA GLY A 196 -6.49 -18.93 3.56
C GLY A 196 -6.00 -19.35 2.17
N GLU A 197 -6.68 -18.99 1.08
CA GLU A 197 -6.12 -19.15 -0.26
C GLU A 197 -5.04 -18.08 -0.55
N THR A 198 -4.01 -18.48 -1.31
CA THR A 198 -3.01 -17.55 -1.84
C THR A 198 -3.48 -17.04 -3.19
N PHE A 199 -3.70 -15.73 -3.32
CA PHE A 199 -4.08 -15.14 -4.60
C PHE A 199 -2.89 -15.09 -5.56
N SER A 200 -3.11 -15.56 -6.79
CA SER A 200 -2.18 -15.31 -7.89
C SER A 200 -2.10 -13.80 -8.16
N LEU A 201 -0.97 -13.31 -8.68
CA LEU A 201 -0.83 -11.89 -9.06
C LEU A 201 -1.90 -11.47 -10.07
N ALA A 202 -2.26 -12.34 -11.01
CA ALA A 202 -3.25 -12.05 -12.03
C ALA A 202 -4.66 -11.87 -11.43
N ASP A 203 -5.03 -12.66 -10.43
CA ASP A 203 -6.32 -12.53 -9.76
C ASP A 203 -6.31 -11.35 -8.79
N TRP A 204 -5.20 -11.16 -8.08
CA TRP A 204 -5.01 -9.99 -7.23
C TRP A 204 -5.19 -8.67 -8.00
N TYR A 205 -4.62 -8.52 -9.20
CA TYR A 205 -4.81 -7.28 -9.96
C TYR A 205 -6.27 -7.03 -10.36
N LYS A 206 -7.07 -8.09 -10.59
CA LYS A 206 -8.53 -7.94 -10.80
C LYS A 206 -9.22 -7.46 -9.52
N MET A 207 -8.84 -8.03 -8.39
CA MET A 207 -9.39 -7.68 -7.06
C MET A 207 -9.03 -6.24 -6.67
N GLU A 208 -7.76 -5.85 -6.81
CA GLU A 208 -7.30 -4.48 -6.59
C GLU A 208 -8.03 -3.49 -7.52
N ALA A 209 -8.24 -3.84 -8.79
CA ALA A 209 -8.99 -3.03 -9.73
C ALA A 209 -10.48 -2.87 -9.35
N ALA A 210 -11.04 -3.85 -8.63
CA ALA A 210 -12.38 -3.76 -8.04
C ALA A 210 -12.42 -2.99 -6.71
N GLY A 211 -11.28 -2.47 -6.24
CA GLY A 211 -11.19 -1.62 -5.06
C GLY A 211 -10.91 -2.37 -3.76
N ILE A 212 -10.60 -3.66 -3.82
CA ILE A 212 -10.21 -4.45 -2.66
C ILE A 212 -8.91 -3.90 -2.06
N VAL A 213 -8.89 -3.81 -0.74
CA VAL A 213 -7.74 -3.34 0.04
C VAL A 213 -7.01 -4.52 0.64
N PHE A 214 -5.69 -4.51 0.58
CA PHE A 214 -4.80 -5.45 1.25
C PHE A 214 -3.76 -4.70 2.09
N LEU A 215 -3.70 -5.06 3.36
CA LEU A 215 -2.74 -4.57 4.33
C LEU A 215 -1.70 -5.68 4.60
N PRO A 216 -0.48 -5.58 4.08
CA PRO A 216 0.52 -6.62 4.26
C PRO A 216 1.07 -6.63 5.69
N CYS A 217 1.51 -7.81 6.14
CA CYS A 217 2.23 -8.04 7.39
C CYS A 217 3.67 -7.50 7.29
N ALA A 218 3.84 -6.18 7.33
CA ALA A 218 5.16 -5.54 7.28
C ALA A 218 5.99 -5.74 8.58
N GLY A 219 5.38 -6.29 9.64
CA GLY A 219 6.02 -6.40 10.95
C GLY A 219 6.12 -5.06 11.66
N ASN A 220 7.06 -4.97 12.60
CA ASN A 220 7.32 -3.74 13.33
C ASN A 220 8.82 -3.48 13.52
N ARG A 221 9.13 -2.25 13.91
CA ARG A 221 10.47 -1.82 14.33
C ARG A 221 10.46 -1.36 15.79
N ASN A 222 11.52 -1.63 16.53
CA ASN A 222 11.81 -1.02 17.82
C ASN A 222 13.30 -0.66 17.88
N GLY A 223 13.61 0.64 17.95
CA GLY A 223 14.97 1.11 17.75
C GLY A 223 15.50 0.71 16.37
N SER A 224 16.59 -0.05 16.34
CA SER A 224 17.18 -0.65 15.14
C SER A 224 16.77 -2.11 14.90
N GLY A 225 15.95 -2.71 15.77
CA GLY A 225 15.43 -4.06 15.60
C GLY A 225 14.15 -4.06 14.78
N VAL A 226 14.02 -5.02 13.86
CA VAL A 226 12.80 -5.31 13.09
C VAL A 226 12.35 -6.72 13.42
N GLY A 227 11.04 -6.95 13.54
CA GLY A 227 10.46 -8.24 13.91
C GLY A 227 9.11 -8.49 13.26
N TYR A 228 8.72 -9.77 13.24
CA TYR A 228 7.41 -10.25 12.74
C TYR A 228 7.10 -9.91 11.27
N VAL A 229 8.11 -9.64 10.45
CA VAL A 229 7.96 -9.40 9.02
C VAL A 229 7.37 -10.65 8.36
N GLY A 230 6.31 -10.47 7.56
CA GLY A 230 5.56 -11.56 6.93
C GLY A 230 4.63 -12.32 7.89
N GLU A 231 4.65 -12.01 9.19
CA GLU A 231 3.81 -12.68 10.18
C GLU A 231 2.69 -11.76 10.69
N ARG A 232 3.00 -10.53 11.09
CA ARG A 232 2.06 -9.64 11.78
C ARG A 232 1.90 -8.30 11.07
N GLY A 233 0.68 -7.80 11.07
CA GLY A 233 0.37 -6.44 10.65
C GLY A 233 0.21 -5.50 11.83
N PHE A 234 0.86 -4.34 11.74
CA PHE A 234 0.72 -3.25 12.69
C PHE A 234 0.55 -1.95 11.90
N TYR A 235 -0.56 -1.25 12.11
CA TYR A 235 -0.92 -0.06 11.37
C TYR A 235 -1.33 1.05 12.32
N TRP A 236 -0.57 2.14 12.36
CA TRP A 236 -0.92 3.25 13.24
C TRP A 236 -2.30 3.82 12.89
N SER A 237 -3.11 4.03 13.92
CA SER A 237 -4.25 4.94 13.85
C SER A 237 -3.78 6.39 14.11
N SER A 238 -4.70 7.34 14.09
CA SER A 238 -4.46 8.73 14.49
C SER A 238 -4.73 9.01 15.98
N THR A 239 -5.11 7.99 16.76
CA THR A 239 -5.51 8.12 18.17
C THR A 239 -4.35 7.82 19.12
N VAL A 240 -4.16 8.68 20.13
CA VAL A 240 -3.27 8.44 21.25
C VAL A 240 -3.98 7.68 22.37
N SER A 241 -3.22 6.80 23.02
CA SER A 241 -3.72 5.88 24.02
C SER A 241 -2.91 6.00 25.30
N GLY A 242 -3.49 6.68 26.29
CA GLY A 242 -2.81 7.03 27.54
C GLY A 242 -1.55 7.87 27.34
N ASN A 243 -0.64 7.81 28.31
CA ASN A 243 0.54 8.68 28.32
C ASN A 243 1.67 8.19 27.40
N TYR A 244 1.67 6.91 27.02
CA TYR A 244 2.84 6.24 26.43
C TYR A 244 2.55 5.56 25.10
N GLY A 245 1.28 5.32 24.81
CA GLY A 245 0.85 4.57 23.64
C GLY A 245 0.09 5.41 22.62
N ALA A 246 -0.09 4.81 21.47
CA ALA A 246 -1.07 5.17 20.47
C ALA A 246 -1.80 3.90 20.04
N ASP A 247 -2.99 4.06 19.48
CA ASP A 247 -3.74 2.91 19.02
C ASP A 247 -3.25 2.47 17.62
N ASP A 248 -3.14 1.17 17.42
CA ASP A 248 -2.84 0.51 16.15
C ASP A 248 -3.93 -0.51 15.77
N LEU A 249 -4.17 -0.65 14.47
CA LEU A 249 -4.78 -1.87 13.93
C LEU A 249 -3.72 -2.97 13.94
N TYR A 250 -4.02 -4.04 14.66
CA TYR A 250 -3.20 -5.23 14.77
C TYR A 250 -3.90 -6.43 14.16
N PHE A 251 -3.16 -7.25 13.42
CA PHE A 251 -3.64 -8.54 12.97
C PHE A 251 -2.54 -9.60 12.86
N PHE A 252 -2.95 -10.84 13.10
CA PHE A 252 -2.14 -12.04 12.98
C PHE A 252 -3.05 -13.26 12.85
N ALA A 253 -2.91 -14.03 11.77
CA ALA A 253 -3.74 -15.20 11.49
C ALA A 253 -5.24 -14.88 11.69
N ASN A 254 -5.91 -15.54 12.64
CA ASN A 254 -7.34 -15.36 12.93
C ASN A 254 -7.65 -14.26 13.96
N SER A 255 -6.69 -13.37 14.26
CA SER A 255 -6.86 -12.27 15.20
C SER A 255 -6.74 -10.93 14.47
N VAL A 256 -7.75 -10.08 14.62
CA VAL A 256 -7.78 -8.71 14.11
C VAL A 256 -8.39 -7.83 15.21
N THR A 257 -7.72 -6.75 15.60
CA THR A 257 -8.20 -5.87 16.66
C THR A 257 -7.53 -4.50 16.61
N VAL A 258 -8.20 -3.48 17.14
CA VAL A 258 -7.59 -2.20 17.47
C VAL A 258 -7.13 -2.25 18.92
N ARG A 259 -5.86 -1.96 19.17
CA ARG A 259 -5.25 -2.01 20.52
C ARG A 259 -4.27 -0.87 20.70
N SER A 260 -3.73 -0.75 21.91
CA SER A 260 -2.69 0.23 22.23
C SER A 260 -1.29 -0.39 22.18
N ASP A 261 -0.34 0.35 21.60
CA ASP A 261 1.08 0.00 21.61
C ASP A 261 1.97 1.24 21.80
N ALA A 262 3.25 1.04 22.13
CA ALA A 262 4.18 2.11 22.46
C ALA A 262 4.50 2.98 21.23
N ARG A 263 4.40 4.31 21.39
CA ARG A 263 4.62 5.30 20.31
C ARG A 263 6.00 5.26 19.66
N LEU A 264 6.97 4.64 20.34
CA LEU A 264 8.33 4.42 19.85
C LEU A 264 8.45 3.31 18.79
N ASN A 265 7.45 2.43 18.70
CA ASN A 265 7.47 1.37 17.71
C ASN A 265 7.27 1.95 16.31
N GLY A 266 8.01 1.41 15.35
CA GLY A 266 7.80 1.67 13.94
C GLY A 266 6.72 0.76 13.40
N PHE A 267 5.58 1.31 12.99
CA PHE A 267 4.49 0.57 12.35
C PHE A 267 4.18 1.16 10.97
N SER A 268 3.49 0.36 10.15
CA SER A 268 3.01 0.82 8.86
C SER A 268 1.95 1.91 9.01
N VAL A 269 1.83 2.73 7.97
CA VAL A 269 0.79 3.75 7.86
C VAL A 269 0.08 3.54 6.54
N ARG A 270 -1.23 3.24 6.60
CA ARG A 270 -2.11 3.23 5.44
C ARG A 270 -3.03 4.45 5.53
N LEU A 271 -2.93 5.35 4.57
CA LEU A 271 -3.68 6.60 4.59
C LEU A 271 -4.99 6.45 3.82
N VAL A 272 -5.93 7.33 4.17
CA VAL A 272 -7.21 7.44 3.50
C VAL A 272 -7.44 8.88 3.03
N SER A 273 -8.33 9.04 2.07
CA SER A 273 -8.83 10.34 1.62
C SER A 273 -10.36 10.32 1.63
N GLU A 274 -10.97 11.45 1.94
CA GLU A 274 -12.43 11.56 2.00
C GLU A 274 -13.07 11.32 0.62
N VAL A 275 -14.23 10.67 0.62
CA VAL A 275 -15.10 10.66 -0.56
C VAL A 275 -15.79 12.03 -0.62
N ASP A 276 -15.65 12.74 -1.73
CA ASP A 276 -16.31 14.04 -1.91
C ASP A 276 -17.84 13.87 -1.80
N GLU A 277 -18.52 14.72 -1.03
CA GLU A 277 -19.98 14.64 -0.77
C GLU A 277 -20.83 14.61 -2.07
N THR A 278 -20.30 15.13 -3.18
CA THR A 278 -20.96 15.11 -4.49
C THR A 278 -21.02 13.72 -5.14
N GLU A 279 -20.24 12.75 -4.65
CA GLU A 279 -20.22 11.36 -5.13
C GLU A 279 -21.07 10.41 -4.27
N VAL A 280 -21.65 10.91 -3.17
CA VAL A 280 -22.50 10.15 -2.23
C VAL A 280 -23.97 10.10 -2.68
N LYS A 281 -24.33 10.83 -3.76
CA LYS A 281 -25.67 10.80 -4.36
C LYS A 281 -25.64 10.31 -5.80
N LYS A 282 -25.77 9.00 -6.00
CA LYS A 282 -26.44 8.39 -7.15
C LYS A 282 -27.15 7.12 -6.75
#